data_AF-A0A1U7GK76-F1
#
_entry.id   AF-A0A1U7GK76-F1
#
_cell.length_a   1.000
_cell.length_b   1.000
_cell.length_c   1.000
_cell.angle_alpha   90.00
_cell.angle_beta   90.00
_cell.angle_gamma   90.00
#
_symmetry.space_group_name_H-M   'P 1'
#
loop_
_entity.id
_entity.type
_entity.pdbx_description
1 polymer ?
#
loop_
_entity_poly.entity_id
_entity_poly.type
_entity_poly.pdbx_seq_one_letter_code
_entity_poly.pdbx_strand_id
1 'polypeptide(L)'
;MAERRALVEGLKTPSPAVDSEAEKAFVFREKKDAAPAAAPSNTTATLSRVPLSTRMRSDFAAALKRASLERQLEGVEPNTLQDILEQAVEPWLRNNGYLK
;
A
#
# COMPACT_ATOMS: atom_id res chain seq x y z
N MET A 1 -20.75 -22.12 22.55
CA MET A 1 -20.39 -22.30 21.13
C MET A 1 -21.52 -21.70 20.31
N ALA A 2 -21.24 -20.80 19.35
CA ALA A 2 -22.28 -20.19 18.53
C ALA A 2 -22.84 -21.24 17.56
N GLU A 3 -24.14 -21.53 17.68
CA GLU A 3 -24.83 -22.50 16.83
C GLU A 3 -24.83 -22.02 15.37
N ARG A 4 -24.36 -22.89 14.46
CA ARG A 4 -24.29 -22.61 13.02
C ARG A 4 -25.71 -22.70 12.44
N ARG A 5 -26.32 -21.56 12.12
CA ARG A 5 -27.62 -21.51 11.43
C ARG A 5 -27.52 -22.11 10.03
N ALA A 6 -28.55 -22.85 9.63
CA ALA A 6 -28.62 -23.43 8.30
C ALA A 6 -28.80 -22.32 7.25
N LEU A 7 -28.11 -22.41 6.10
CA LEU A 7 -28.14 -21.42 5.02
C LEU A 7 -29.59 -21.09 4.57
N VAL A 8 -30.45 -22.11 4.58
CA VAL A 8 -31.87 -22.01 4.20
C VAL A 8 -32.68 -21.17 5.20
N GLU A 9 -32.24 -21.12 6.45
CA GLU A 9 -32.86 -20.33 7.51
C GLU A 9 -32.50 -18.84 7.37
N GLY A 10 -31.26 -18.54 6.95
CA GLY A 10 -30.81 -17.18 6.66
C GLY A 10 -31.46 -16.54 5.43
N LEU A 11 -31.85 -17.35 4.43
CA LEU A 11 -32.54 -16.87 3.22
C LEU A 11 -34.03 -16.53 3.44
N LYS A 12 -34.66 -17.03 4.51
CA LYS A 12 -36.07 -16.77 4.81
C LYS A 12 -36.30 -15.45 5.53
N THR A 13 -35.23 -14.86 6.09
CA THR A 13 -35.26 -13.47 6.56
C THR A 13 -35.47 -12.58 5.35
N PRO A 14 -36.56 -11.78 5.27
CA PRO A 14 -36.75 -10.87 4.16
C PRO A 14 -35.56 -9.94 4.10
N SER A 15 -34.81 -10.01 3.00
CA SER A 15 -33.80 -9.00 2.66
C SER A 15 -34.45 -7.63 2.85
N PRO A 16 -33.75 -6.63 3.42
CA PRO A 16 -34.27 -5.26 3.39
C PRO A 16 -34.68 -4.94 1.96
N ALA A 17 -35.76 -4.16 1.79
CA ALA A 17 -36.22 -3.74 0.47
C ALA A 17 -35.16 -2.84 -0.16
N VAL A 18 -34.14 -3.47 -0.76
CA VAL A 18 -33.09 -2.78 -1.49
C VAL A 18 -33.65 -2.53 -2.88
N ASP A 19 -33.61 -1.26 -3.26
CA ASP A 19 -34.10 -0.80 -4.55
C ASP A 19 -33.26 -1.45 -5.65
N SER A 20 -33.88 -2.31 -6.46
CA SER A 20 -33.19 -3.13 -7.47
C SER A 20 -32.50 -2.27 -8.53
N GLU A 21 -32.93 -1.02 -8.70
CA GLU A 21 -32.31 -0.06 -9.59
C GLU A 21 -30.97 0.46 -9.03
N ALA A 22 -30.88 0.66 -7.71
CA ALA A 22 -29.64 1.05 -7.03
C ALA A 22 -28.60 -0.09 -7.03
N GLU A 23 -29.03 -1.34 -6.89
CA GLU A 23 -28.14 -2.50 -7.00
C GLU A 23 -27.56 -2.63 -8.40
N LYS A 24 -28.39 -2.47 -9.44
CA LYS A 24 -27.91 -2.52 -10.83
C LYS A 24 -26.92 -1.39 -11.12
N ALA A 25 -27.21 -0.17 -10.68
CA ALA A 25 -26.30 0.96 -10.85
C ALA A 25 -24.94 0.73 -10.17
N PHE A 26 -24.93 0.10 -9.00
CA PHE A 26 -23.70 -0.28 -8.29
C PHE A 26 -22.93 -1.41 -9.01
N VAL A 27 -23.62 -2.49 -9.38
CA VAL A 27 -23.00 -3.69 -9.98
C VAL A 27 -22.45 -3.40 -11.38
N PHE A 28 -23.22 -2.69 -12.21
CA PHE A 28 -22.80 -2.31 -13.56
C PHE A 28 -21.95 -1.03 -13.58
N ARG A 29 -21.67 -0.46 -12.40
CA ARG A 29 -20.83 0.72 -12.21
C ARG A 29 -21.25 1.85 -13.14
N GLU A 30 -22.55 2.14 -13.18
CA GLU A 30 -23.06 3.28 -13.93
C GLU A 30 -22.50 4.55 -13.29
N LYS A 31 -21.64 5.24 -14.04
CA LYS A 31 -20.99 6.46 -13.61
C LYS A 31 -22.04 7.56 -13.58
N LYS A 32 -22.69 7.73 -12.42
CA LYS A 32 -23.45 8.95 -12.12
C LYS A 32 -22.45 10.09 -12.12
N ASP A 33 -22.57 11.02 -13.07
CA ASP A 33 -21.77 12.23 -13.16
C ASP A 33 -22.00 13.10 -11.92
N ALA A 34 -21.27 12.75 -10.85
CA ALA A 34 -21.08 13.62 -9.73
C ALA A 34 -20.25 14.81 -10.21
N ALA A 35 -20.81 16.01 -10.08
CA ALA A 35 -20.10 17.27 -10.27
C ALA A 35 -18.75 17.22 -9.56
N PRO A 36 -17.67 17.78 -10.15
CA PRO A 36 -16.33 17.65 -9.61
C PRO A 36 -16.30 18.34 -8.24
N ALA A 37 -16.34 17.55 -7.17
CA ALA A 37 -15.91 17.99 -5.87
C ALA A 37 -14.47 18.46 -6.05
N ALA A 38 -14.22 19.74 -5.74
CA ALA A 38 -12.91 20.34 -5.82
C ALA A 38 -11.91 19.44 -5.08
N ALA A 39 -11.04 18.77 -5.84
CA ALA A 39 -9.99 17.96 -5.28
C ALA A 39 -9.14 18.90 -4.41
N PRO A 40 -8.88 18.58 -3.12
CA PRO A 40 -7.85 19.28 -2.40
C PRO A 40 -6.55 19.08 -3.19
N SER A 41 -6.02 20.18 -3.73
CA SER A 41 -4.75 20.22 -4.44
C SER A 41 -3.61 20.02 -3.44
N ASN A 42 -3.50 18.81 -2.91
CA ASN A 42 -2.27 18.34 -2.30
C ASN A 42 -1.41 17.74 -3.41
N THR A 43 -0.72 18.60 -4.16
CA THR A 43 0.50 18.22 -4.90
C THR A 43 1.60 17.85 -3.89
N THR A 44 1.34 16.82 -3.10
CA THR A 44 2.43 15.99 -2.59
C THR A 44 2.89 15.21 -3.82
N ALA A 45 4.06 15.59 -4.35
CA ALA A 45 4.70 14.82 -5.41
C ALA A 45 4.72 13.37 -4.94
N THR A 46 3.91 12.53 -5.57
CA THR A 46 3.91 11.10 -5.29
C THR A 46 5.28 10.61 -5.68
N LEU A 47 6.16 10.38 -4.69
CA LEU A 47 7.49 9.83 -4.91
C LEU A 47 7.29 8.45 -5.54
N SER A 48 7.45 8.37 -6.86
CA SER A 48 7.32 7.13 -7.60
C SER A 48 8.54 6.26 -7.32
N ARG A 49 8.30 5.10 -6.70
CA ARG A 49 9.33 4.09 -6.47
C ARG A 49 9.48 3.26 -7.75
N VAL A 50 10.72 3.10 -8.22
CA VAL A 50 11.06 2.32 -9.43
C VAL A 50 11.93 1.14 -9.02
N PRO A 51 11.71 -0.08 -9.56
CA PRO A 51 12.58 -1.21 -9.28
C PRO A 51 14.00 -0.93 -9.76
N LEU A 52 14.98 -1.08 -8.87
CA LEU A 52 16.41 -1.00 -9.17
C LEU A 52 17.05 -2.38 -8.97
N SER A 53 17.71 -2.92 -10.00
CA SER A 53 18.44 -4.19 -9.92
C SER A 53 19.93 -3.98 -10.21
N THR A 54 20.78 -4.33 -9.24
CA THR A 54 22.24 -4.19 -9.36
C THR A 54 22.93 -5.34 -8.62
N ARG A 55 24.13 -5.73 -9.06
CA ARG A 55 24.96 -6.71 -8.33
C ARG A 55 25.71 -6.03 -7.18
N MET A 56 25.77 -6.69 -6.01
CA MET A 56 26.55 -6.24 -4.86
C MET A 56 27.39 -7.38 -4.31
N ARG A 57 28.37 -7.06 -3.46
CA ARG A 57 29.18 -8.07 -2.77
C ARG A 57 28.29 -8.92 -1.84
N SER A 58 28.63 -10.20 -1.72
CA SER A 58 27.84 -11.18 -0.95
C SER A 58 27.80 -10.87 0.55
N ASP A 59 28.91 -10.40 1.11
CA ASP A 59 29.01 -9.99 2.51
C ASP A 59 28.13 -8.77 2.82
N PHE A 60 28.08 -7.79 1.91
CA PHE A 60 27.20 -6.62 2.04
C PHE A 60 25.73 -7.03 2.00
N ALA A 61 25.35 -7.91 1.06
CA ALA A 61 23.98 -8.41 0.97
C ALA A 61 23.54 -9.15 2.24
N ALA A 62 24.42 -9.98 2.81
CA ALA A 62 24.14 -10.70 4.04
C ALA A 62 24.02 -9.76 5.25
N ALA A 63 24.95 -8.81 5.38
CA ALA A 63 24.92 -7.82 6.45
C ALA A 63 23.68 -6.93 6.39
N LEU A 64 23.30 -6.47 5.19
CA LEU A 64 22.14 -5.60 4.99
C LEU A 64 20.83 -6.31 5.37
N LYS A 65 20.66 -7.58 4.98
CA LYS A 65 19.49 -8.38 5.37
C LYS A 65 19.43 -8.61 6.89
N ARG A 66 20.57 -8.88 7.52
CA ARG A 66 20.64 -9.04 8.97
C ARG A 66 20.25 -7.76 9.69
N ALA A 67 20.84 -6.63 9.30
CA ALA A 67 20.56 -5.34 9.91
C ALA A 67 19.09 -4.93 9.75
N SER A 68 18.49 -5.19 8.58
CA SER A 68 17.05 -4.97 8.35
C SER A 68 16.20 -5.77 9.34
N LEU A 69 16.50 -7.07 9.51
CA LEU A 69 15.77 -7.93 10.45
C LEU A 69 15.95 -7.50 11.91
N GLU A 70 17.18 -7.23 12.34
CA GLU A 70 17.48 -6.80 13.71
C GLU A 70 16.71 -5.52 14.06
N ARG A 71 16.72 -4.53 13.16
CA ARG A 71 15.98 -3.28 13.32
C ARG A 71 14.48 -3.46 13.35
N GLN A 72 13.93 -4.40 12.58
CA GLN A 72 12.51 -4.75 12.65
C GLN A 72 12.13 -5.33 14.01
N LEU A 73 12.98 -6.20 14.57
CA LEU A 73 12.76 -6.79 15.90
C LEU A 73 12.88 -5.74 17.02
N GLU A 74 13.78 -4.78 16.86
CA GLU A 74 13.98 -3.68 17.81
C GLU A 74 12.96 -2.54 17.63
N GLY A 75 12.19 -2.53 16.54
CA GLY A 75 11.23 -1.46 16.21
C GLY A 75 11.90 -0.12 15.85
N VAL A 76 13.12 -0.16 15.29
CA VAL A 76 13.92 1.04 14.96
C VAL A 76 13.85 1.34 13.47
N GLU A 77 13.39 2.54 13.09
CA GLU A 77 13.39 2.99 11.70
C GLU A 77 14.71 3.70 11.30
N PRO A 78 15.18 3.54 10.04
CA PRO A 78 14.61 2.71 8.98
C PRO A 78 14.92 1.23 9.17
N ASN A 79 13.93 0.37 8.93
CA ASN A 79 14.09 -1.09 9.07
C ASN A 79 13.92 -1.88 7.77
N THR A 80 13.41 -1.26 6.69
CA THR A 80 13.28 -1.94 5.40
C THR A 80 14.59 -1.85 4.60
N LEU A 81 14.85 -2.86 3.76
CA LEU A 81 16.01 -2.83 2.86
C LEU A 81 16.00 -1.58 1.96
N GLN A 82 14.82 -1.19 1.49
CA GLN A 82 14.67 -0.02 0.63
C GLN A 82 15.05 1.27 1.38
N ASP A 83 14.48 1.49 2.56
CA ASP A 83 14.69 2.76 3.27
C ASP A 83 16.13 2.86 3.79
N ILE A 84 16.74 1.74 4.20
CA ILE A 84 18.17 1.69 4.58
C ILE A 84 19.06 2.01 3.36
N LEU A 85 18.72 1.48 2.18
CA LEU A 85 19.46 1.78 0.94
C LEU A 85 19.29 3.24 0.53
N GLU A 86 18.09 3.79 0.58
CA GLU A 86 17.84 5.20 0.27
C GLU A 86 18.60 6.12 1.23
N GLN A 87 18.57 5.85 2.54
CA GLN A 87 19.31 6.63 3.53
C GLN A 87 20.83 6.59 3.30
N ALA A 88 21.37 5.48 2.80
CA ALA A 88 22.80 5.35 2.52
C ALA A 88 23.20 6.00 1.19
N VAL A 89 22.35 5.90 0.16
CA VAL A 89 22.65 6.35 -1.21
C VAL A 89 22.36 7.84 -1.39
N GLU A 90 21.34 8.39 -0.72
CA GLU A 90 20.94 9.79 -0.85
C GLU A 90 22.10 10.76 -0.54
N PRO A 91 22.84 10.65 0.59
CA PRO A 91 23.95 11.56 0.88
C PRO A 91 25.04 11.50 -0.19
N TRP A 92 25.34 10.30 -0.71
CA TRP A 92 26.33 10.14 -1.78
C TRP A 92 25.87 10.84 -3.06
N LEU A 93 24.59 10.70 -3.45
CA LEU A 93 24.06 11.37 -4.64
C LEU A 93 24.04 12.90 -4.50
N ARG A 94 23.65 13.42 -3.33
CA ARG A 94 23.64 14.86 -3.06
C ARG A 94 25.05 15.45 -3.09
N ASN A 95 25.99 14.82 -2.39
CA ASN A 95 27.37 15.31 -2.30
C ASN A 95 28.10 15.32 -3.65
N ASN A 96 27.69 14.46 -4.59
CA ASN A 96 28.24 14.42 -5.94
C ASN A 96 27.41 15.22 -6.96
N GLY A 97 26.35 15.93 -6.53
CA GLY A 97 25.54 16.78 -7.40
C GLY A 97 24.58 16.05 -8.34
N TYR A 98 24.34 14.75 -8.13
CA TYR A 98 23.39 13.95 -8.91
C TYR A 98 21.94 14.10 -8.44
N LEU A 99 21.76 14.48 -7.17
CA LEU A 99 20.46 14.78 -6.57
C LEU A 99 20.52 16.19 -5.98
N LYS A 100 19.57 17.05 -6.36
CA LYS A 100 19.50 18.43 -5.89
C LYS A 100 18.66 18.55 -4.62
#